data_AF-A0A1G6U5J1-F1
#
_entry.id   AF-A0A1G6U5J1-F1
#
_cell.length_a   1.000
_cell.length_b   1.000
_cell.length_c   1.000
_cell.angle_alpha   90.00
_cell.angle_beta   90.00
_cell.angle_gamma   90.00
#
_symmetry.space_group_name_H-M   'P 1'
#
loop_
_entity.id
_entity.type
_entity.pdbx_description
1 polymer ?
#
loop_
_entity_poly.entity_id
_entity_poly.type
_entity_poly.pdbx_seq_one_letter_code
_entity_poly.pdbx_strand_id
1 'polypeptide(L)'
;MNETQIVEASKNWNEHNLDAAKSFISNVVFIDDRPVIPKSKREIIVSPAIKDTIEDEVFGVDAEIAEAVPSGEGHVPATQAESLEQVDAKAVAENAPGEVDDPLQRNDQLGTNDNELNEHDLPVRPLTSALAAEGVTSSFFFPDASDEEEAIVLQAERLALQADVVVLDWHLRNSKPDLTIEVIKRILRKDAEQKGRLRLICIYTGELIQTGIAGIIMSEVREVLELDALTENVLAANHVRIAIFNKSEVPPEVLPLSLLMEFAELTKGLMSSFALNAISVLRNKTKQLLKVFSSDLDSAIVSHRLHLTDSDDVEAFGLDVLLFQIKSLLSTSMVHRKCLSSEKFKLWVDAEVSESRKWDVEGLAVDKNLAKELVDNSFERAVSDAAGKLDAVGLSTWKSRVQELPFAGQEEMARSSRELARLSKLIREKSGFAELPEDWKPTLGLGSVVKYVPENGGAAYFFCAQPLCDSVRLTENTVFPLLKLSQKPVPKKGADGLPEFIEDASAYWIVVKDGEVDLTLQLKPVPKQGKYIKFKVSKTEKRVLGEKTEDGEYEFSTTGDKGCFYWLADVEPLQAQRALNSMAAMASRVGVDEYEVLRRGMPGI
;
A
#
# COMPACT_ATOMS: atom_id res chain seq x y z
N MET A 1 -19.27 12.70 30.11
CA MET A 1 -19.86 11.38 29.79
C MET A 1 -19.70 10.50 31.02
N ASN A 2 -20.49 9.44 31.17
CA ASN A 2 -20.15 8.42 32.18
C ASN A 2 -19.01 7.54 31.63
N GLU A 3 -18.12 7.05 32.49
CA GLU A 3 -16.95 6.24 32.09
C GLU A 3 -17.34 5.06 31.19
N THR A 4 -18.47 4.41 31.50
CA THR A 4 -19.08 3.32 30.71
C THR A 4 -19.22 3.67 29.22
N GLN A 5 -19.64 4.90 28.89
CA GLN A 5 -19.85 5.35 27.52
C GLN A 5 -18.53 5.61 26.77
N ILE A 6 -17.45 5.93 27.49
CA ILE A 6 -16.11 6.09 26.92
C ILE A 6 -15.54 4.70 26.59
N VAL A 7 -15.65 3.75 27.52
CA VAL A 7 -15.25 2.35 27.32
C VAL A 7 -16.01 1.71 26.16
N GLU A 8 -17.33 1.90 26.10
CA GLU A 8 -18.18 1.38 25.02
C GLU A 8 -17.81 1.97 23.66
N ALA A 9 -17.56 3.28 23.56
CA ALA A 9 -17.23 3.90 22.29
C ALA A 9 -15.81 3.52 21.80
N SER A 10 -14.83 3.44 22.69
CA SER A 10 -13.49 2.90 22.37
C SER A 10 -13.54 1.43 21.95
N LYS A 11 -14.40 0.62 22.57
CA LYS A 11 -14.64 -0.78 22.15
C LYS A 11 -15.20 -0.84 20.73
N ASN A 12 -16.23 -0.04 20.41
CA ASN A 12 -16.83 0.02 19.07
C ASN A 12 -15.86 0.52 17.99
N TRP A 13 -14.91 1.40 18.35
CA TRP A 13 -13.82 1.82 17.45
C TRP A 13 -12.79 0.71 17.25
N ASN A 14 -12.36 0.02 18.31
CA ASN A 14 -11.43 -1.09 18.20
C ASN A 14 -12.02 -2.25 17.39
N GLU A 15 -13.31 -2.56 17.55
CA GLU A 15 -14.05 -3.53 16.73
C GLU A 15 -14.03 -3.14 15.24
N HIS A 16 -14.19 -1.86 14.90
CA HIS A 16 -14.11 -1.40 13.50
C HIS A 16 -12.74 -1.63 12.86
N ASN A 17 -11.65 -1.40 13.60
CA ASN A 17 -10.29 -1.65 13.10
C ASN A 17 -9.99 -3.16 13.06
N LEU A 18 -10.52 -3.95 13.99
CA LEU A 18 -10.41 -5.41 13.99
C LEU A 18 -11.15 -6.05 12.80
N ASP A 19 -12.35 -5.57 12.44
CA ASP A 19 -13.06 -5.96 11.22
C ASP A 19 -12.23 -5.65 9.97
N ALA A 20 -11.54 -4.50 9.93
CA ALA A 20 -10.66 -4.14 8.83
C ALA A 20 -9.44 -5.08 8.74
N ALA A 21 -8.80 -5.40 9.87
CA ALA A 21 -7.71 -6.37 9.97
C ALA A 21 -8.14 -7.78 9.53
N LYS A 22 -9.28 -8.28 10.05
CA LYS A 22 -9.90 -9.56 9.65
C LYS A 22 -10.24 -9.61 8.16
N SER A 23 -10.63 -8.48 7.55
CA SER A 23 -10.86 -8.43 6.10
C SER A 23 -9.56 -8.57 5.29
N PHE A 24 -8.43 -8.13 5.83
CA PHE A 24 -7.18 -7.96 5.09
C PHE A 24 -6.14 -9.06 5.32
N ILE A 25 -5.97 -9.57 6.54
CA ILE A 25 -4.99 -10.63 6.78
C ILE A 25 -5.43 -11.90 6.04
N SER A 26 -4.51 -12.49 5.27
CA SER A 26 -4.77 -13.60 4.38
C SER A 26 -3.67 -14.66 4.39
N ASN A 27 -2.42 -14.29 4.65
CA ASN A 27 -1.28 -15.21 4.74
C ASN A 27 -0.42 -14.90 5.97
N VAL A 28 -0.27 -15.89 6.86
CA VAL A 28 0.65 -15.86 8.01
C VAL A 28 1.75 -16.89 7.79
N VAL A 29 3.00 -16.47 7.93
CA VAL A 29 4.19 -17.35 7.87
C VAL A 29 4.64 -17.68 9.29
N PHE A 30 4.87 -18.95 9.58
CA PHE A 30 5.51 -19.44 10.80
C PHE A 30 6.91 -19.97 10.50
N ILE A 31 7.89 -19.58 11.32
CA ILE A 31 9.27 -20.08 11.27
C ILE A 31 9.64 -20.54 12.68
N ASP A 32 9.93 -21.83 12.87
CA ASP A 32 10.03 -22.51 14.18
C ASP A 32 10.88 -23.79 14.06
N ASP A 33 11.71 -24.12 15.06
CA ASP A 33 12.62 -25.28 15.05
C ASP A 33 11.98 -26.59 15.57
N ARG A 34 10.77 -26.53 16.14
CA ARG A 34 10.08 -27.64 16.85
C ARG A 34 8.63 -27.84 16.40
N PRO A 35 8.38 -28.11 15.11
CA PRO A 35 7.04 -28.45 14.63
C PRO A 35 6.53 -29.78 15.19
N VAL A 36 5.48 -29.73 15.99
CA VAL A 36 4.74 -30.91 16.42
C VAL A 36 3.44 -31.05 15.62
N ILE A 37 3.21 -32.24 15.08
CA ILE A 37 1.96 -32.63 14.42
C ILE A 37 1.27 -33.66 15.33
N PRO A 38 0.35 -33.24 16.23
CA PRO A 38 -0.31 -34.15 17.16
C PRO A 38 -0.98 -35.33 16.44
N LYS A 39 -0.58 -36.55 16.80
CA LYS A 39 -1.15 -37.80 16.30
C LYS A 39 -2.60 -37.93 16.78
N SER A 40 -3.53 -37.40 16.00
CA SER A 40 -4.97 -37.57 16.21
C SER A 40 -5.30 -39.05 16.31
N LYS A 41 -5.93 -39.48 17.42
CA LYS A 41 -6.70 -40.74 17.47
C LYS A 41 -7.90 -40.62 16.53
N ARG A 42 -7.66 -40.77 15.22
CA ARG A 42 -8.71 -41.08 14.26
C ARG A 42 -9.05 -42.55 14.42
N GLU A 43 -10.00 -42.84 15.30
CA GLU A 43 -10.92 -43.93 14.98
C GLU A 43 -11.55 -43.54 13.64
N ILE A 44 -11.16 -44.26 12.57
CA ILE A 44 -11.82 -44.09 11.28
C ILE A 44 -13.17 -44.78 11.43
N ILE A 45 -14.18 -44.02 11.82
CA ILE A 45 -15.59 -44.44 11.74
C ILE A 45 -15.93 -44.52 10.25
N VAL A 46 -15.49 -45.60 9.62
CA VAL A 46 -15.96 -46.03 8.30
C VAL A 46 -17.43 -46.35 8.48
N SER A 47 -18.30 -45.44 8.05
CA SER A 47 -19.71 -45.77 7.87
C SER A 47 -19.80 -46.99 6.95
N PRO A 48 -20.55 -48.06 7.29
CA PRO A 48 -20.52 -49.31 6.53
C PRO A 48 -20.86 -49.18 5.02
N ALA A 49 -21.48 -48.07 4.62
CA ALA A 49 -21.91 -47.80 3.25
C ALA A 49 -20.80 -47.44 2.24
N ILE A 50 -19.51 -47.53 2.59
CA ILE A 50 -18.38 -47.29 1.66
C ILE A 50 -17.33 -48.42 1.76
N LYS A 51 -17.79 -49.65 1.60
CA LYS A 51 -16.94 -50.83 1.34
C LYS A 51 -17.40 -51.62 0.11
N ASP A 52 -18.71 -51.72 -0.09
CA ASP A 52 -19.31 -52.56 -1.14
C ASP A 52 -19.42 -51.84 -2.50
N THR A 53 -18.37 -51.11 -2.92
CA THR A 53 -18.41 -50.32 -4.19
C THR A 53 -17.03 -50.10 -4.83
N ILE A 54 -16.00 -50.89 -4.48
CA ILE A 54 -14.63 -50.76 -5.03
C ILE A 54 -14.05 -52.12 -5.52
N GLU A 55 -14.71 -53.26 -5.27
CA GLU A 55 -14.20 -54.59 -5.66
C GLU A 55 -14.91 -55.25 -6.87
N ASP A 56 -15.94 -54.64 -7.43
CA ASP A 56 -16.67 -55.12 -8.63
C ASP A 56 -16.67 -54.08 -9.77
N GLU A 57 -15.53 -53.91 -10.47
CA GLU A 57 -15.48 -53.60 -11.92
C GLU A 57 -14.03 -53.72 -12.47
N VAL A 58 -13.58 -54.97 -12.71
CA VAL A 58 -12.32 -55.25 -13.44
C VAL A 58 -12.58 -56.24 -14.58
N PHE A 59 -13.16 -55.72 -15.66
CA PHE A 59 -13.19 -56.28 -17.02
C PHE A 59 -13.17 -55.09 -18.00
N GLY A 60 -12.74 -55.20 -19.24
CA GLY A 60 -12.20 -56.33 -20.00
C GLY A 60 -12.07 -55.88 -21.46
N VAL A 61 -11.04 -56.32 -22.18
CA VAL A 61 -10.80 -55.86 -23.56
C VAL A 61 -11.72 -56.60 -24.53
N ASP A 62 -12.34 -55.87 -25.45
CA ASP A 62 -12.59 -56.33 -26.83
C ASP A 62 -12.87 -55.13 -27.75
N ALA A 63 -12.84 -55.34 -29.08
CA ALA A 63 -12.88 -54.27 -30.07
C ALA A 63 -13.70 -54.64 -31.31
N GLU A 64 -14.41 -53.69 -31.92
CA GLU A 64 -14.64 -53.70 -33.39
C GLU A 64 -15.03 -52.35 -34.02
N ILE A 65 -14.23 -51.99 -35.02
CA ILE A 65 -14.42 -51.20 -36.26
C ILE A 65 -15.80 -50.57 -36.54
N ALA A 66 -15.81 -49.26 -36.86
CA ALA A 66 -16.69 -48.65 -37.88
C ALA A 66 -16.06 -47.37 -38.49
N GLU A 67 -16.31 -47.12 -39.78
CA GLU A 67 -15.61 -46.11 -40.61
C GLU A 67 -16.20 -44.69 -40.53
N ALA A 68 -15.36 -43.65 -40.69
CA ALA A 68 -15.64 -42.49 -41.55
C ALA A 68 -14.38 -41.62 -41.78
N VAL A 69 -13.95 -41.46 -43.05
CA VAL A 69 -12.87 -40.53 -43.46
C VAL A 69 -13.25 -39.85 -44.78
N PRO A 70 -13.04 -38.53 -44.89
CA PRO A 70 -12.46 -37.93 -46.09
C PRO A 70 -11.27 -37.02 -45.70
N SER A 71 -10.03 -37.37 -46.02
CA SER A 71 -9.38 -37.35 -47.35
C SER A 71 -9.19 -35.92 -47.92
N GLY A 72 -7.98 -35.39 -47.75
CA GLY A 72 -7.52 -34.13 -48.35
C GLY A 72 -5.99 -34.10 -48.46
N GLU A 73 -5.48 -34.05 -49.68
CA GLU A 73 -4.04 -34.06 -50.02
C GLU A 73 -3.45 -32.62 -49.88
N GLY A 74 -2.16 -32.39 -49.64
CA GLY A 74 -0.99 -33.28 -49.48
C GLY A 74 0.32 -32.47 -49.45
N HIS A 75 1.43 -33.08 -49.92
CA HIS A 75 2.81 -32.55 -50.10
C HIS A 75 3.80 -32.55 -48.92
N VAL A 76 5.04 -32.98 -49.23
CA VAL A 76 6.27 -33.14 -48.43
C VAL A 76 7.45 -32.98 -49.41
N PRO A 77 8.44 -32.10 -49.17
CA PRO A 77 9.74 -32.49 -48.55
C PRO A 77 10.25 -31.48 -47.49
N ALA A 78 11.09 -31.78 -46.48
CA ALA A 78 12.12 -32.81 -46.21
C ALA A 78 13.59 -32.36 -46.43
N THR A 79 14.23 -32.00 -45.30
CA THR A 79 15.70 -31.94 -45.03
C THR A 79 15.86 -32.17 -43.52
N GLN A 80 16.57 -33.20 -43.06
CA GLN A 80 18.02 -33.25 -42.76
C GLN A 80 18.45 -32.32 -41.59
N ALA A 81 19.26 -32.76 -40.61
CA ALA A 81 19.71 -34.12 -40.25
C ALA A 81 20.36 -34.12 -38.84
N GLU A 82 20.54 -35.31 -38.24
CA GLU A 82 21.55 -35.66 -37.20
C GLU A 82 21.49 -34.91 -35.83
N SER A 83 21.70 -35.54 -34.67
CA SER A 83 22.10 -36.92 -34.27
C SER A 83 21.62 -37.15 -32.79
N LEU A 84 21.88 -38.20 -32.00
CA LEU A 84 22.90 -39.28 -31.95
C LEU A 84 22.34 -40.58 -31.31
N GLU A 85 23.21 -41.59 -31.18
CA GLU A 85 23.34 -42.67 -30.17
C GLU A 85 22.30 -42.72 -28.98
N GLN A 86 21.62 -43.83 -28.62
CA GLN A 86 21.87 -45.30 -28.78
C GLN A 86 23.08 -45.80 -27.93
N VAL A 87 23.19 -47.00 -27.32
CA VAL A 87 22.76 -48.37 -27.68
C VAL A 87 22.57 -49.29 -26.44
N ASP A 88 21.57 -50.18 -26.52
CA ASP A 88 21.29 -51.49 -25.87
C ASP A 88 21.58 -51.87 -24.40
N ALA A 89 20.73 -52.80 -23.94
CA ALA A 89 20.98 -53.74 -22.83
C ALA A 89 20.85 -55.22 -23.29
N LYS A 90 21.63 -56.12 -22.70
CA LYS A 90 21.48 -57.61 -22.66
C LYS A 90 22.36 -58.11 -21.49
N ALA A 91 21.91 -58.82 -20.46
CA ALA A 91 20.98 -59.96 -20.31
C ALA A 91 21.60 -61.34 -20.64
N VAL A 92 21.78 -62.17 -19.60
CA VAL A 92 21.41 -63.61 -19.48
C VAL A 92 21.73 -64.10 -18.04
N ALA A 93 21.11 -65.22 -17.62
CA ALA A 93 21.17 -65.85 -16.29
C ALA A 93 22.55 -66.51 -15.98
N GLU A 94 22.84 -67.21 -14.86
CA GLU A 94 21.97 -68.04 -13.99
C GLU A 94 22.64 -68.40 -12.63
N ASN A 95 21.87 -69.00 -11.71
CA ASN A 95 22.20 -69.67 -10.42
C ASN A 95 21.90 -68.92 -9.11
N ALA A 96 21.53 -69.72 -8.10
CA ALA A 96 21.15 -69.39 -6.71
C ALA A 96 21.39 -70.63 -5.83
N PRO A 97 21.17 -70.62 -4.49
CA PRO A 97 20.94 -69.50 -3.57
C PRO A 97 22.03 -69.37 -2.49
N GLY A 98 21.90 -68.38 -1.60
CA GLY A 98 22.71 -68.23 -0.38
C GLY A 98 21.90 -67.57 0.74
N GLU A 99 22.17 -67.97 1.98
CA GLU A 99 21.39 -67.58 3.18
C GLU A 99 21.63 -66.11 3.59
N VAL A 100 20.59 -65.47 4.14
CA VAL A 100 20.70 -64.24 4.95
C VAL A 100 19.73 -64.35 6.12
N ASP A 101 20.23 -64.19 7.35
CA ASP A 101 19.44 -64.35 8.57
C ASP A 101 18.43 -63.21 8.80
N ASP A 102 17.25 -63.58 9.33
CA ASP A 102 16.33 -62.68 10.02
C ASP A 102 16.41 -62.93 11.53
N PRO A 103 16.74 -61.89 12.33
CA PRO A 103 16.26 -61.82 13.70
C PRO A 103 15.57 -60.48 14.01
N LEU A 104 14.29 -60.40 13.69
CA LEU A 104 13.29 -59.51 14.29
C LEU A 104 13.21 -59.68 15.83
N GLN A 105 14.19 -59.14 16.56
CA GLN A 105 14.14 -58.94 18.01
C GLN A 105 14.72 -57.58 18.43
N ARG A 106 13.85 -56.58 18.56
CA ARG A 106 14.08 -55.40 19.41
C ARG A 106 12.84 -55.08 20.24
N ASN A 107 12.88 -55.59 21.47
CA ASN A 107 12.00 -55.34 22.62
C ASN A 107 10.89 -54.28 22.44
N ASP A 108 9.64 -54.75 22.47
CA ASP A 108 8.54 -53.96 23.02
C ASP A 108 8.82 -53.68 24.51
N GLN A 109 9.26 -52.45 24.80
CA GLN A 109 8.99 -51.82 26.09
C GLN A 109 8.12 -50.61 25.82
N LEU A 110 6.80 -50.80 25.93
CA LEU A 110 5.83 -49.71 25.94
C LEU A 110 6.03 -48.88 27.22
N GLY A 111 6.93 -47.90 27.14
CA GLY A 111 6.91 -46.75 28.03
C GLY A 111 5.65 -45.94 27.73
N THR A 112 4.65 -46.03 28.61
CA THR A 112 3.44 -45.20 28.53
C THR A 112 3.75 -43.78 29.00
N ASN A 113 4.43 -43.02 28.13
CA ASN A 113 4.44 -41.57 28.21
C ASN A 113 3.31 -41.06 27.32
N ASP A 114 2.31 -40.43 27.92
CA ASP A 114 1.32 -39.65 27.18
C ASP A 114 1.98 -38.46 26.49
N ASN A 115 1.36 -37.93 25.42
CA ASN A 115 1.90 -36.77 24.70
C ASN A 115 1.66 -35.47 25.49
N GLU A 116 2.44 -35.24 26.54
CA GLU A 116 2.63 -33.89 27.08
C GLU A 116 3.41 -33.08 26.04
N LEU A 117 2.79 -32.02 25.52
CA LEU A 117 3.46 -31.03 24.67
C LEU A 117 4.42 -30.23 25.55
N ASN A 118 5.65 -30.03 25.08
CA ASN A 118 6.62 -29.18 25.76
C ASN A 118 6.28 -27.69 25.51
N GLU A 119 6.62 -26.79 26.44
CA GLU A 119 6.30 -25.34 26.32
C GLU A 119 7.00 -24.66 25.12
N HIS A 120 7.96 -25.35 24.49
CA HIS A 120 8.64 -24.90 23.28
C HIS A 120 8.02 -25.45 21.97
N ASP A 121 7.18 -26.47 22.03
CA ASP A 121 6.66 -27.15 20.83
C ASP A 121 5.65 -26.30 20.07
N LEU A 122 5.67 -26.33 18.72
CA LEU A 122 4.66 -25.67 17.89
C LEU A 122 3.62 -26.69 17.36
N PRO A 123 2.42 -26.78 17.95
CA PRO A 123 1.39 -27.70 17.50
C PRO A 123 0.71 -27.18 16.22
N VAL A 124 1.23 -27.62 15.06
CA VAL A 124 0.83 -27.16 13.71
C VAL A 124 -0.66 -27.36 13.44
N ARG A 125 -1.26 -28.46 13.93
CA ARG A 125 -2.66 -28.82 13.60
C ARG A 125 -3.73 -27.89 14.23
N PRO A 126 -3.75 -27.65 15.54
CA PRO A 126 -4.66 -26.65 16.12
C PRO A 126 -4.50 -25.27 15.49
N LEU A 127 -3.25 -24.82 15.32
CA LEU A 127 -2.89 -23.52 14.76
C LEU A 127 -3.42 -23.32 13.32
N THR A 128 -3.16 -24.27 12.41
CA THR A 128 -3.75 -24.25 11.06
C THR A 128 -5.28 -24.26 11.10
N SER A 129 -5.89 -24.99 12.04
CA SER A 129 -7.35 -25.07 12.15
C SER A 129 -7.97 -23.76 12.63
N ALA A 130 -7.33 -23.08 13.59
CA ALA A 130 -7.77 -21.81 14.14
C ALA A 130 -7.60 -20.65 13.13
N LEU A 131 -6.48 -20.62 12.40
CA LEU A 131 -6.28 -19.66 11.30
C LEU A 131 -7.29 -19.86 10.16
N ALA A 132 -7.53 -21.12 9.77
CA ALA A 132 -8.53 -21.44 8.75
C ALA A 132 -9.96 -21.07 9.16
N ALA A 133 -10.30 -21.11 10.45
CA ALA A 133 -11.59 -20.66 10.96
C ALA A 133 -11.79 -19.13 10.82
N GLU A 134 -10.70 -18.35 10.89
CA GLU A 134 -10.67 -16.91 10.60
C GLU A 134 -10.49 -16.60 9.09
N GLY A 135 -10.44 -17.63 8.23
CA GLY A 135 -10.25 -17.48 6.77
C GLY A 135 -8.82 -17.22 6.33
N VAL A 136 -7.84 -17.34 7.23
CA VAL A 136 -6.42 -17.03 7.02
C VAL A 136 -5.63 -18.27 6.61
N THR A 137 -4.79 -18.19 5.59
CA THR A 137 -3.88 -19.28 5.21
C THR A 137 -2.59 -19.24 6.03
N SER A 138 -2.14 -20.43 6.47
CA SER A 138 -0.91 -20.61 7.24
C SER A 138 0.17 -21.26 6.38
N SER A 139 1.30 -20.57 6.20
CA SER A 139 2.52 -21.10 5.60
C SER A 139 3.52 -21.45 6.71
N PHE A 140 4.27 -22.54 6.56
CA PHE A 140 5.25 -22.97 7.57
C PHE A 140 6.62 -23.20 6.94
N PHE A 141 7.67 -22.81 7.66
CA PHE A 141 9.07 -23.13 7.37
C PHE A 141 9.73 -23.64 8.63
N PHE A 142 10.34 -24.82 8.55
CA PHE A 142 11.02 -25.47 9.66
C PHE A 142 12.49 -25.61 9.25
N PRO A 143 13.41 -24.80 9.81
CA PRO A 143 14.83 -24.87 9.47
C PRO A 143 15.46 -26.15 10.03
N ASP A 144 16.17 -26.92 9.20
CA ASP A 144 16.85 -28.11 9.69
C ASP A 144 18.16 -27.74 10.40
N ALA A 145 18.59 -28.55 11.37
CA ALA A 145 19.84 -28.32 12.10
C ALA A 145 21.11 -28.40 11.22
N SER A 146 20.98 -28.97 10.01
CA SER A 146 22.04 -29.08 9.00
C SER A 146 22.15 -27.88 8.05
N ASP A 147 21.14 -27.01 7.99
CA ASP A 147 21.08 -25.95 6.97
C ASP A 147 22.12 -24.85 7.20
N GLU A 148 22.59 -24.22 6.11
CA GLU A 148 23.45 -23.03 6.19
C GLU A 148 22.63 -21.82 6.68
N GLU A 149 23.18 -21.02 7.60
CA GLU A 149 22.43 -19.93 8.26
C GLU A 149 21.97 -18.84 7.28
N GLU A 150 22.80 -18.50 6.28
CA GLU A 150 22.43 -17.59 5.19
C GLU A 150 21.27 -18.15 4.34
N ALA A 151 21.19 -19.47 4.15
CA ALA A 151 20.09 -20.11 3.41
C ALA A 151 18.77 -19.99 4.19
N ILE A 152 18.80 -20.17 5.51
CA ILE A 152 17.64 -19.95 6.40
C ILE A 152 17.21 -18.49 6.35
N VAL A 153 18.13 -17.55 6.50
CA VAL A 153 17.86 -16.10 6.48
C VAL A 153 17.26 -15.68 5.13
N LEU A 154 17.82 -16.15 4.01
CA LEU A 154 17.33 -15.85 2.67
C LEU A 154 15.94 -16.49 2.39
N GLN A 155 15.66 -17.67 2.92
CA GLN A 155 14.35 -18.30 2.82
C GLN A 155 13.30 -17.59 3.69
N ALA A 156 13.67 -17.18 4.89
CA ALA A 156 12.83 -16.36 5.78
C ALA A 156 12.50 -15.00 5.15
N GLU A 157 13.48 -14.30 4.56
CA GLU A 157 13.29 -13.05 3.80
C GLU A 157 12.23 -13.23 2.69
N ARG A 158 12.40 -14.27 1.84
CA ARG A 158 11.48 -14.57 0.72
C ARG A 158 10.05 -14.86 1.17
N LEU A 159 9.87 -15.58 2.28
CA LEU A 159 8.56 -15.87 2.84
C LEU A 159 7.94 -14.62 3.49
N ALA A 160 8.71 -13.83 4.23
CA ALA A 160 8.26 -12.56 4.80
C ALA A 160 7.82 -11.54 3.73
N LEU A 161 8.46 -11.53 2.55
CA LEU A 161 8.03 -10.71 1.41
C LEU A 161 6.63 -11.09 0.88
N GLN A 162 6.16 -12.33 1.10
CA GLN A 162 4.83 -12.82 0.71
C GLN A 162 3.79 -12.83 1.86
N ALA A 163 4.21 -12.51 3.08
CA ALA A 163 3.36 -12.57 4.28
C ALA A 163 2.64 -11.24 4.57
N ASP A 164 1.42 -11.33 5.13
CA ASP A 164 0.77 -10.21 5.83
C ASP A 164 1.30 -10.11 7.29
N VAL A 165 1.60 -11.25 7.92
CA VAL A 165 2.18 -11.38 9.28
C VAL A 165 3.26 -12.46 9.30
N VAL A 166 4.37 -12.20 9.99
CA VAL A 166 5.45 -13.18 10.21
C VAL A 166 5.50 -13.57 11.69
N VAL A 167 5.51 -14.87 11.97
CA VAL A 167 5.67 -15.44 13.32
C VAL A 167 6.98 -16.21 13.37
N LEU A 168 7.82 -15.90 14.35
CA LEU A 168 9.12 -16.52 14.59
C LEU A 168 9.12 -17.15 15.99
N ASP A 169 9.63 -18.38 16.15
CA ASP A 169 10.15 -18.77 17.46
C ASP A 169 11.38 -17.91 17.80
N TRP A 170 11.60 -17.67 19.09
CA TRP A 170 12.73 -16.87 19.55
C TRP A 170 14.09 -17.55 19.31
N HIS A 171 14.12 -18.88 19.27
CA HIS A 171 15.30 -19.73 19.28
C HIS A 171 15.39 -20.63 18.03
N LEU A 172 15.33 -20.04 16.83
CA LEU A 172 15.38 -20.75 15.54
C LEU A 172 16.55 -21.74 15.36
N ARG A 173 17.59 -21.68 16.20
CA ARG A 173 18.69 -22.64 16.23
C ARG A 173 19.40 -22.68 17.59
N ASN A 174 19.80 -23.88 18.05
CA ASN A 174 20.70 -24.10 19.19
C ASN A 174 20.31 -23.42 20.53
N SER A 175 19.03 -23.13 20.75
CA SER A 175 18.56 -22.32 21.90
C SER A 175 19.27 -20.96 22.01
N LYS A 176 19.44 -20.29 20.86
CA LYS A 176 19.98 -18.93 20.76
C LYS A 176 19.10 -18.01 19.90
N PRO A 177 19.05 -16.70 20.21
CA PRO A 177 18.32 -15.72 19.42
C PRO A 177 19.11 -15.17 18.23
N ASP A 178 20.43 -15.43 18.14
CA ASP A 178 21.36 -14.86 17.14
C ASP A 178 20.79 -14.92 15.71
N LEU A 179 20.28 -16.09 15.30
CA LEU A 179 19.69 -16.33 13.97
C LEU A 179 18.34 -15.62 13.78
N THR A 180 17.50 -15.61 14.81
CA THR A 180 16.20 -14.93 14.83
C THR A 180 16.37 -13.41 14.66
N ILE A 181 17.39 -12.86 15.33
CA ILE A 181 17.75 -11.43 15.25
C ILE A 181 18.22 -11.07 13.85
N GLU A 182 19.07 -11.88 13.20
CA GLU A 182 19.50 -11.59 11.83
C GLU A 182 18.36 -11.77 10.82
N VAL A 183 17.43 -12.72 11.02
CA VAL A 183 16.18 -12.78 10.23
C VAL A 183 15.37 -11.48 10.35
N ILE A 184 15.19 -10.95 11.57
CA ILE A 184 14.48 -9.68 11.79
C ILE A 184 15.23 -8.52 11.12
N LYS A 185 16.55 -8.41 11.32
CA LYS A 185 17.39 -7.39 10.68
C LYS A 185 17.28 -7.47 9.15
N ARG A 186 17.32 -8.66 8.57
CA ARG A 186 17.21 -8.88 7.12
C ARG A 186 15.86 -8.42 6.56
N ILE A 187 14.75 -8.82 7.20
CA ILE A 187 13.40 -8.41 6.80
C ILE A 187 13.28 -6.88 6.86
N LEU A 188 13.74 -6.26 7.95
CA LEU A 188 13.62 -4.81 8.14
C LEU A 188 14.52 -3.99 7.21
N ARG A 189 15.74 -4.46 6.90
CA ARG A 189 16.59 -3.85 5.86
C ARG A 189 15.87 -3.90 4.50
N LYS A 190 15.25 -5.04 4.15
CA LYS A 190 14.55 -5.22 2.88
C LYS A 190 13.26 -4.41 2.76
N ASP A 191 12.51 -4.28 3.85
CA ASP A 191 11.34 -3.40 3.91
C ASP A 191 11.74 -1.92 3.83
N ALA A 192 12.86 -1.52 4.44
CA ALA A 192 13.37 -0.15 4.42
C ALA A 192 13.87 0.31 3.03
N GLU A 193 14.51 -0.58 2.26
CA GLU A 193 14.87 -0.32 0.85
C GLU A 193 13.66 0.17 0.03
N GLN A 194 12.50 -0.46 0.20
CA GLN A 194 11.27 -0.18 -0.55
C GLN A 194 10.49 1.07 -0.04
N LYS A 195 11.19 2.00 0.64
CA LYS A 195 10.64 3.12 1.43
C LYS A 195 9.72 2.71 2.61
N GLY A 196 9.82 1.47 3.07
CA GLY A 196 9.06 0.94 4.19
C GLY A 196 7.84 0.11 3.78
N ARG A 197 7.47 -0.85 4.64
CA ARG A 197 6.33 -1.75 4.41
C ARG A 197 5.60 -2.03 5.72
N LEU A 198 4.26 -2.00 5.67
CA LEU A 198 3.41 -2.39 6.78
C LEU A 198 3.76 -3.82 7.25
N ARG A 199 4.21 -3.95 8.49
CA ARG A 199 4.82 -5.19 8.99
C ARG A 199 4.42 -5.49 10.44
N LEU A 200 3.74 -6.61 10.66
CA LEU A 200 3.65 -7.24 11.97
C LEU A 200 4.60 -8.44 12.03
N ILE A 201 5.51 -8.43 13.01
CA ILE A 201 6.31 -9.59 13.43
C ILE A 201 5.79 -10.03 14.79
N CYS A 202 5.64 -11.34 14.99
CA CYS A 202 5.34 -11.95 16.27
C CYS A 202 6.49 -12.85 16.70
N ILE A 203 7.03 -12.63 17.89
CA ILE A 203 7.95 -13.57 18.55
C ILE A 203 7.10 -14.49 19.42
N TYR A 204 6.99 -15.76 19.07
CA TYR A 204 6.15 -16.75 19.77
C TYR A 204 7.05 -17.76 20.47
N THR A 205 7.26 -17.58 21.77
CA THR A 205 8.38 -18.18 22.51
C THR A 205 7.96 -19.01 23.72
N GLY A 206 8.71 -20.06 24.05
CA GLY A 206 8.55 -20.76 25.33
C GLY A 206 9.10 -19.96 26.53
N GLU A 207 9.95 -18.95 26.30
CA GLU A 207 10.54 -18.15 27.39
C GLU A 207 9.53 -17.18 28.02
N LEU A 208 9.66 -16.97 29.34
CA LEU A 208 8.95 -15.92 30.06
C LEU A 208 9.41 -14.55 29.53
N ILE A 209 8.48 -13.70 29.11
CA ILE A 209 8.80 -12.44 28.39
C ILE A 209 9.67 -11.48 29.23
N GLN A 210 9.61 -11.64 30.55
CA GLN A 210 10.45 -10.99 31.57
C GLN A 210 11.97 -11.27 31.40
N THR A 211 12.42 -12.18 30.52
CA THR A 211 13.84 -12.35 30.17
C THR A 211 14.45 -11.17 29.41
N GLY A 212 13.63 -10.21 28.96
CA GLY A 212 14.10 -8.96 28.36
C GLY A 212 14.25 -9.00 26.83
N ILE A 213 13.54 -9.93 26.17
CA ILE A 213 13.52 -10.13 24.71
C ILE A 213 13.34 -8.80 23.96
N ALA A 214 12.39 -7.96 24.38
CA ALA A 214 12.15 -6.63 23.81
C ALA A 214 13.42 -5.75 23.82
N GLY A 215 14.17 -5.73 24.93
CA GLY A 215 15.41 -4.97 25.05
C GLY A 215 16.53 -5.47 24.15
N ILE A 216 16.65 -6.79 23.97
CA ILE A 216 17.63 -7.42 23.08
C ILE A 216 17.33 -7.05 21.61
N ILE A 217 16.07 -7.17 21.20
CA ILE A 217 15.63 -6.78 19.85
C ILE A 217 15.88 -5.29 19.62
N MET A 218 15.52 -4.42 20.57
CA MET A 218 15.82 -2.98 20.50
C MET A 218 17.31 -2.68 20.35
N SER A 219 18.19 -3.32 21.14
CA SER A 219 19.63 -3.02 21.08
C SER A 219 20.27 -3.46 19.77
N GLU A 220 19.87 -4.61 19.24
CA GLU A 220 20.46 -5.18 18.03
C GLU A 220 19.90 -4.57 16.74
N VAL A 221 18.59 -4.35 16.67
CA VAL A 221 17.92 -3.83 15.45
C VAL A 221 18.17 -2.34 15.22
N ARG A 222 18.68 -1.59 16.22
CA ARG A 222 18.88 -0.13 16.17
C ARG A 222 19.74 0.36 15.00
N GLU A 223 20.63 -0.47 14.46
CA GLU A 223 21.42 -0.15 13.25
C GLU A 223 20.57 -0.06 11.97
N VAL A 224 19.38 -0.70 11.96
CA VAL A 224 18.43 -0.77 10.84
C VAL A 224 17.23 0.15 11.08
N LEU A 225 16.66 0.09 12.29
CA LEU A 225 15.44 0.80 12.66
C LEU A 225 15.44 1.07 14.18
N GLU A 226 15.29 2.33 14.56
CA GLU A 226 15.09 2.71 15.96
C GLU A 226 13.64 2.37 16.37
N LEU A 227 13.50 1.48 17.36
CA LEU A 227 12.23 0.94 17.85
C LEU A 227 11.89 1.50 19.23
N ASP A 228 10.65 1.98 19.40
CA ASP A 228 10.09 2.40 20.68
C ASP A 228 9.40 1.21 21.37
N ALA A 229 9.59 1.07 22.69
CA ALA A 229 8.84 0.13 23.51
C ALA A 229 7.50 0.76 23.93
N LEU A 230 6.39 0.23 23.40
CA LEU A 230 5.03 0.65 23.80
C LEU A 230 4.58 -0.04 25.09
N THR A 231 5.00 -1.30 25.27
CA THR A 231 4.85 -2.10 26.49
C THR A 231 6.06 -3.03 26.64
N GLU A 232 6.13 -3.79 27.73
CA GLU A 232 7.17 -4.83 27.92
C GLU A 232 7.15 -5.92 26.81
N ASN A 233 6.01 -6.08 26.13
CA ASN A 233 5.76 -7.14 25.15
C ASN A 233 5.60 -6.60 23.71
N VAL A 234 5.64 -5.28 23.48
CA VAL A 234 5.36 -4.68 22.17
C VAL A 234 6.34 -3.55 21.85
N LEU A 235 7.06 -3.73 20.75
CA LEU A 235 7.89 -2.71 20.10
C LEU A 235 7.18 -2.16 18.85
N ALA A 236 7.39 -0.88 18.52
CA ALA A 236 6.89 -0.29 17.30
C ALA A 236 7.81 0.80 16.73
N ALA A 237 7.76 1.02 15.42
CA ALA A 237 8.29 2.20 14.75
C ALA A 237 7.63 2.41 13.38
N ASN A 238 7.09 3.61 13.14
CA ASN A 238 6.44 4.02 11.89
C ASN A 238 5.32 3.07 11.39
N HIS A 239 5.70 2.03 10.64
CA HIS A 239 4.83 1.04 9.99
C HIS A 239 5.16 -0.42 10.40
N VAL A 240 6.07 -0.58 11.36
CA VAL A 240 6.51 -1.86 11.93
C VAL A 240 5.98 -2.00 13.35
N ARG A 241 5.49 -3.19 13.68
CA ARG A 241 5.17 -3.62 15.05
C ARG A 241 5.76 -5.00 15.30
N ILE A 242 6.40 -5.18 16.45
CA ILE A 242 6.91 -6.47 16.92
C ILE A 242 6.21 -6.80 18.24
N ALA A 243 5.32 -7.79 18.21
CA ALA A 243 4.65 -8.31 19.40
C ALA A 243 5.37 -9.56 19.91
N ILE A 244 5.41 -9.74 21.22
CA ILE A 244 6.03 -10.89 21.90
C ILE A 244 4.95 -11.62 22.69
N PHE A 245 4.75 -12.90 22.39
CA PHE A 245 3.77 -13.77 23.03
C PHE A 245 4.45 -15.03 23.55
N ASN A 246 4.15 -15.40 24.80
CA ASN A 246 4.61 -16.66 25.38
C ASN A 246 3.67 -17.81 24.98
N LYS A 247 4.23 -18.98 24.65
CA LYS A 247 3.52 -20.20 24.20
C LYS A 247 2.54 -20.75 25.26
N SER A 248 2.82 -20.55 26.55
CA SER A 248 1.95 -20.95 27.67
C SER A 248 0.92 -19.90 28.07
N GLU A 249 1.18 -18.60 27.83
CA GLU A 249 0.20 -17.52 28.06
C GLU A 249 -0.81 -17.36 26.91
N VAL A 250 -0.35 -17.50 25.67
CA VAL A 250 -1.16 -17.36 24.44
C VAL A 250 -1.20 -18.72 23.72
N PRO A 251 -2.19 -19.57 24.00
CA PRO A 251 -2.26 -20.89 23.38
C PRO A 251 -2.55 -20.80 21.86
N PRO A 252 -2.21 -21.84 21.09
CA PRO A 252 -2.31 -21.86 19.63
C PRO A 252 -3.69 -21.52 19.05
N GLU A 253 -4.76 -21.82 19.80
CA GLU A 253 -6.15 -21.55 19.43
C GLU A 253 -6.52 -20.06 19.60
N VAL A 254 -5.81 -19.33 20.46
CA VAL A 254 -6.04 -17.90 20.75
C VAL A 254 -5.10 -17.00 19.95
N LEU A 255 -3.89 -17.48 19.64
CA LEU A 255 -2.87 -16.74 18.87
C LEU A 255 -3.42 -16.04 17.60
N PRO A 256 -4.29 -16.63 16.76
CA PRO A 256 -4.84 -15.95 15.59
C PRO A 256 -5.59 -14.66 15.92
N LEU A 257 -6.37 -14.65 17.01
CA LEU A 257 -7.09 -13.46 17.45
C LEU A 257 -6.13 -12.41 18.02
N SER A 258 -5.10 -12.82 18.76
CA SER A 258 -4.05 -11.92 19.24
C SER A 258 -3.29 -11.26 18.09
N LEU A 259 -2.90 -12.01 17.04
CA LEU A 259 -2.27 -11.47 15.84
C LEU A 259 -3.18 -10.46 15.11
N LEU A 260 -4.48 -10.77 14.99
CA LEU A 260 -5.47 -9.87 14.40
C LEU A 260 -5.63 -8.56 15.21
N MET A 261 -5.58 -8.63 16.54
CA MET A 261 -5.66 -7.45 17.41
C MET A 261 -4.40 -6.57 17.32
N GLU A 262 -3.20 -7.16 17.33
CA GLU A 262 -1.95 -6.40 17.16
C GLU A 262 -1.85 -5.76 15.77
N PHE A 263 -2.33 -6.44 14.72
CA PHE A 263 -2.44 -5.87 13.38
C PHE A 263 -3.47 -4.74 13.31
N ALA A 264 -4.59 -4.85 14.03
CA ALA A 264 -5.62 -3.80 14.09
C ALA A 264 -5.12 -2.53 14.79
N GLU A 265 -4.28 -2.64 15.83
CA GLU A 265 -3.66 -1.47 16.47
C GLU A 265 -2.54 -0.88 15.59
N LEU A 266 -1.75 -1.71 14.88
CA LEU A 266 -0.80 -1.26 13.85
C LEU A 266 -1.48 -0.52 12.68
N THR A 267 -2.73 -0.87 12.34
CA THR A 267 -3.48 -0.31 11.20
C THR A 267 -4.65 0.60 11.59
N LYS A 268 -4.63 1.08 12.84
CA LYS A 268 -5.67 1.93 13.41
C LYS A 268 -5.83 3.24 12.64
N GLY A 269 -7.07 3.57 12.26
CA GLY A 269 -7.40 4.84 11.59
C GLY A 269 -8.38 4.71 10.44
N LEU A 270 -9.07 5.80 10.12
CA LEU A 270 -10.10 5.86 9.07
C LEU A 270 -9.55 5.53 7.67
N MET A 271 -8.43 6.17 7.28
CA MET A 271 -7.80 5.95 5.97
C MET A 271 -7.18 4.55 5.86
N SER A 272 -6.55 4.07 6.94
CA SER A 272 -5.98 2.73 7.04
C SER A 272 -7.07 1.65 6.91
N SER A 273 -8.14 1.73 7.72
CA SER A 273 -9.29 0.82 7.65
C SER A 273 -9.97 0.83 6.28
N PHE A 274 -10.08 2.01 5.63
CA PHE A 274 -10.57 2.12 4.25
C PHE A 274 -9.65 1.41 3.25
N ALA A 275 -8.32 1.60 3.33
CA ALA A 275 -7.35 0.98 2.45
C ALA A 275 -7.34 -0.55 2.60
N LEU A 276 -7.33 -1.07 3.84
CA LEU A 276 -7.41 -2.51 4.13
C LEU A 276 -8.66 -3.14 3.50
N ASN A 277 -9.84 -2.55 3.74
CA ASN A 277 -11.10 -3.04 3.16
C ASN A 277 -11.12 -2.96 1.62
N ALA A 278 -10.53 -1.90 1.03
CA ALA A 278 -10.47 -1.75 -0.42
C ALA A 278 -9.55 -2.80 -1.07
N ILE A 279 -8.36 -3.04 -0.48
CA ILE A 279 -7.42 -4.06 -0.97
C ILE A 279 -8.00 -5.47 -0.75
N SER A 280 -8.68 -5.72 0.38
CA SER A 280 -9.42 -6.96 0.63
C SER A 280 -10.47 -7.24 -0.45
N VAL A 281 -11.31 -6.24 -0.75
CA VAL A 281 -12.33 -6.36 -1.81
C VAL A 281 -11.67 -6.62 -3.17
N LEU A 282 -10.56 -5.95 -3.50
CA LEU A 282 -9.82 -6.19 -4.73
C LEU A 282 -9.28 -7.63 -4.77
N ARG A 283 -8.55 -8.08 -3.74
CA ARG A 283 -7.97 -9.43 -3.63
C ARG A 283 -9.05 -10.53 -3.78
N ASN A 284 -10.18 -10.37 -3.11
CA ASN A 284 -11.33 -11.26 -3.19
C ASN A 284 -12.05 -11.24 -4.55
N LYS A 285 -11.78 -10.24 -5.40
CA LYS A 285 -12.39 -10.08 -6.72
C LYS A 285 -11.39 -10.18 -7.89
N THR A 286 -10.09 -10.33 -7.66
CA THR A 286 -9.08 -10.48 -8.72
C THR A 286 -9.44 -11.58 -9.72
N LYS A 287 -9.92 -12.74 -9.25
CA LYS A 287 -10.37 -13.85 -10.13
C LYS A 287 -11.60 -13.49 -10.98
N GLN A 288 -12.48 -12.62 -10.49
CA GLN A 288 -13.60 -12.09 -11.26
C GLN A 288 -13.15 -11.03 -12.27
N LEU A 289 -12.17 -10.19 -11.91
CA LEU A 289 -11.58 -9.18 -12.80
C LEU A 289 -10.83 -9.83 -13.96
N LEU A 290 -9.98 -10.83 -13.69
CA LEU A 290 -9.28 -11.61 -14.72
C LEU A 290 -10.25 -12.30 -15.71
N LYS A 291 -11.43 -12.73 -15.25
CA LYS A 291 -12.47 -13.29 -16.14
C LYS A 291 -13.04 -12.25 -17.12
N VAL A 292 -13.03 -10.95 -16.79
CA VAL A 292 -13.50 -9.88 -17.69
C VAL A 292 -12.48 -9.58 -18.78
N PHE A 293 -11.18 -9.68 -18.47
CA PHE A 293 -10.09 -9.52 -19.43
C PHE A 293 -9.74 -10.87 -20.08
N SER A 294 -10.72 -11.47 -20.77
CA SER A 294 -10.53 -12.69 -21.57
C SER A 294 -9.97 -12.38 -22.96
N SER A 295 -9.38 -13.41 -23.59
CA SER A 295 -8.86 -13.37 -24.97
C SER A 295 -9.91 -13.03 -26.04
N ASP A 296 -11.20 -13.06 -25.71
CA ASP A 296 -12.27 -12.63 -26.62
C ASP A 296 -12.12 -11.13 -26.99
N LEU A 297 -11.50 -10.35 -26.10
CA LEU A 297 -11.20 -8.92 -26.32
C LEU A 297 -9.96 -8.66 -27.19
N ASP A 298 -9.13 -9.67 -27.46
CA ASP A 298 -7.87 -9.52 -28.19
C ASP A 298 -8.11 -8.95 -29.60
N SER A 299 -9.17 -9.42 -30.26
CA SER A 299 -9.61 -8.92 -31.57
C SER A 299 -9.98 -7.43 -31.53
N ALA A 300 -10.58 -6.96 -30.43
CA ALA A 300 -11.00 -5.58 -30.27
C ALA A 300 -9.83 -4.64 -29.95
N ILE A 301 -8.89 -5.06 -29.08
CA ILE A 301 -7.72 -4.23 -28.74
C ILE A 301 -6.70 -4.17 -29.88
N VAL A 302 -6.52 -5.27 -30.65
CA VAL A 302 -5.72 -5.25 -31.89
C VAL A 302 -6.38 -4.36 -32.93
N SER A 303 -7.70 -4.47 -33.14
CA SER A 303 -8.44 -3.56 -34.02
C SER A 303 -8.28 -2.11 -33.58
N HIS A 304 -8.33 -1.81 -32.27
CA HIS A 304 -8.09 -0.47 -31.75
C HIS A 304 -6.67 0.03 -32.08
N ARG A 305 -5.62 -0.77 -31.80
CA ARG A 305 -4.22 -0.42 -32.13
C ARG A 305 -4.04 -0.07 -33.62
N LEU A 306 -4.69 -0.80 -34.51
CA LEU A 306 -4.62 -0.58 -35.96
C LEU A 306 -5.31 0.71 -36.45
N HIS A 307 -6.15 1.35 -35.63
CA HIS A 307 -6.84 2.61 -35.96
C HIS A 307 -6.25 3.83 -35.25
N LEU A 308 -5.25 3.66 -34.37
CA LEU A 308 -4.55 4.77 -33.72
C LEU A 308 -3.49 5.38 -34.64
N THR A 309 -3.24 6.69 -34.50
CA THR A 309 -2.23 7.43 -35.28
C THR A 309 -0.81 7.26 -34.75
N ASP A 310 -0.66 6.91 -33.47
CA ASP A 310 0.56 6.31 -32.93
C ASP A 310 0.15 5.02 -32.22
N SER A 311 0.86 3.92 -32.50
CA SER A 311 0.39 2.57 -32.12
C SER A 311 0.48 2.32 -30.62
N ASP A 312 1.26 3.15 -29.92
CA ASP A 312 1.68 2.91 -28.55
C ASP A 312 0.74 3.60 -27.56
N ASP A 313 -0.13 4.51 -28.03
CA ASP A 313 -1.26 5.09 -27.28
C ASP A 313 -2.23 3.99 -26.76
N VAL A 314 -2.21 2.78 -27.35
CA VAL A 314 -3.00 1.61 -26.91
C VAL A 314 -2.66 1.13 -25.49
N GLU A 315 -1.42 1.32 -25.06
CA GLU A 315 -0.91 0.80 -23.78
C GLU A 315 -1.49 1.60 -22.61
N ALA A 316 -1.58 2.93 -22.77
CA ALA A 316 -2.28 3.81 -21.84
C ALA A 316 -3.78 3.51 -21.80
N PHE A 317 -4.42 3.28 -22.94
CA PHE A 317 -5.84 2.91 -23.01
C PHE A 317 -6.14 1.60 -22.27
N GLY A 318 -5.30 0.57 -22.41
CA GLY A 318 -5.45 -0.69 -21.69
C GLY A 318 -5.38 -0.52 -20.16
N LEU A 319 -4.46 0.32 -19.68
CA LEU A 319 -4.35 0.67 -18.27
C LEU A 319 -5.58 1.44 -17.76
N ASP A 320 -6.06 2.45 -18.50
CA ASP A 320 -7.24 3.23 -18.11
C ASP A 320 -8.51 2.37 -18.02
N VAL A 321 -8.70 1.42 -18.94
CA VAL A 321 -9.81 0.46 -18.89
C VAL A 321 -9.72 -0.43 -17.64
N LEU A 322 -8.54 -0.92 -17.28
CA LEU A 322 -8.34 -1.70 -16.05
C LEU A 322 -8.63 -0.88 -14.78
N LEU A 323 -8.11 0.36 -14.71
CA LEU A 323 -8.35 1.28 -13.59
C LEU A 323 -9.83 1.64 -13.46
N PHE A 324 -10.55 1.81 -14.57
CA PHE A 324 -12.00 2.02 -14.57
C PHE A 324 -12.75 0.82 -13.99
N GLN A 325 -12.40 -0.42 -14.36
CA GLN A 325 -13.04 -1.61 -13.79
C GLN A 325 -12.76 -1.76 -12.28
N ILE A 326 -11.52 -1.49 -11.83
CA ILE A 326 -11.18 -1.50 -10.40
C ILE A 326 -11.99 -0.43 -9.64
N LYS A 327 -12.11 0.79 -10.19
CA LYS A 327 -12.90 1.88 -9.59
C LYS A 327 -14.39 1.55 -9.52
N SER A 328 -14.94 0.92 -10.56
CA SER A 328 -16.33 0.45 -10.62
C SER A 328 -16.61 -0.61 -9.55
N LEU A 329 -15.73 -1.60 -9.45
CA LEU A 329 -15.77 -2.71 -8.48
C LEU A 329 -15.76 -2.18 -7.03
N LEU A 330 -14.82 -1.30 -6.69
CA LEU A 330 -14.71 -0.68 -5.36
C LEU A 330 -15.89 0.25 -5.02
N SER A 331 -16.46 0.92 -6.03
CA SER A 331 -17.67 1.75 -5.85
C SER A 331 -18.89 0.89 -5.55
N THR A 332 -19.08 -0.20 -6.30
CA THR A 332 -20.20 -1.13 -6.17
C THR A 332 -20.19 -1.88 -4.83
N SER A 333 -19.02 -2.22 -4.30
CA SER A 333 -18.87 -2.84 -2.97
C SER A 333 -19.07 -1.87 -1.80
N MET A 334 -19.24 -0.56 -2.06
CA MET A 334 -19.52 0.50 -1.08
C MET A 334 -18.52 0.61 0.10
N VAL A 335 -17.24 0.29 -0.09
CA VAL A 335 -16.21 0.36 0.97
C VAL A 335 -16.16 1.76 1.62
N HIS A 336 -16.30 2.81 0.81
CA HIS A 336 -16.39 4.19 1.29
C HIS A 336 -17.50 4.42 2.33
N ARG A 337 -18.63 3.70 2.27
CA ARG A 337 -19.70 3.79 3.28
C ARG A 337 -19.40 2.99 4.55
N LYS A 338 -18.65 1.90 4.42
CA LYS A 338 -18.26 1.04 5.55
C LYS A 338 -17.22 1.69 6.47
N CYS A 339 -16.32 2.49 5.91
CA CYS A 339 -15.17 3.07 6.63
C CYS A 339 -15.20 4.59 6.76
N LEU A 340 -15.83 5.32 5.82
CA LEU A 340 -15.77 6.79 5.72
C LEU A 340 -17.18 7.44 5.76
N SER A 341 -18.15 6.82 6.44
CA SER A 341 -19.46 7.42 6.73
C SER A 341 -19.44 8.25 8.02
N SER A 342 -20.39 9.17 8.20
CA SER A 342 -20.51 10.01 9.43
C SER A 342 -20.46 9.17 10.71
N GLU A 343 -21.08 7.99 10.72
CA GLU A 343 -21.02 7.04 11.83
C GLU A 343 -19.58 6.66 12.20
N LYS A 344 -18.73 6.32 11.23
CA LYS A 344 -17.33 5.94 11.50
C LYS A 344 -16.46 7.13 11.86
N PHE A 345 -16.68 8.30 11.25
CA PHE A 345 -16.06 9.55 11.70
C PHE A 345 -16.44 9.90 13.15
N LYS A 346 -17.69 9.66 13.57
CA LYS A 346 -18.14 9.82 14.97
C LYS A 346 -17.48 8.82 15.91
N LEU A 347 -17.35 7.55 15.52
CA LEU A 347 -16.62 6.54 16.31
C LEU A 347 -15.14 6.91 16.48
N TRP A 348 -14.51 7.43 15.42
CA TRP A 348 -13.14 7.94 15.47
C TRP A 348 -13.00 9.16 16.40
N VAL A 349 -13.88 10.16 16.26
CA VAL A 349 -14.00 11.28 17.23
C VAL A 349 -14.28 10.76 18.64
N ASP A 350 -14.99 9.64 18.79
CA ASP A 350 -15.28 9.05 20.08
C ASP A 350 -14.06 8.43 20.78
N ALA A 351 -13.12 7.86 20.04
CA ALA A 351 -11.90 7.29 20.58
C ALA A 351 -10.81 8.34 20.84
N GLU A 352 -10.59 9.27 19.89
CA GLU A 352 -9.43 10.18 19.93
C GLU A 352 -9.67 11.47 20.74
N VAL A 353 -10.94 11.89 20.94
CA VAL A 353 -11.30 13.12 21.67
C VAL A 353 -11.74 12.79 23.10
N SER A 354 -10.79 12.80 24.04
CA SER A 354 -11.09 12.71 25.47
C SER A 354 -11.62 14.04 26.02
N GLU A 355 -12.30 14.00 27.17
CA GLU A 355 -12.77 15.22 27.86
C GLU A 355 -11.61 16.10 28.38
N SER A 356 -10.39 15.54 28.42
CA SER A 356 -9.12 16.24 28.69
C SER A 356 -8.44 16.82 27.44
N ARG A 357 -8.68 16.26 26.24
CA ARG A 357 -8.23 16.79 24.94
C ARG A 357 -9.35 17.60 24.30
N LYS A 358 -9.57 18.82 24.80
CA LYS A 358 -10.32 19.84 24.04
C LYS A 358 -9.41 20.35 22.92
N TRP A 359 -9.90 20.40 21.70
CA TRP A 359 -9.17 21.11 20.64
C TRP A 359 -9.33 22.61 20.89
N ASP A 360 -8.25 23.38 20.92
CA ASP A 360 -8.29 24.81 21.24
C ASP A 360 -7.86 25.64 20.01
N VAL A 361 -8.85 26.25 19.34
CA VAL A 361 -8.61 27.15 18.21
C VAL A 361 -8.66 28.59 18.72
N GLU A 362 -7.54 29.05 19.29
CA GLU A 362 -7.35 30.42 19.83
C GLU A 362 -8.48 30.89 20.78
N GLY A 363 -8.86 30.02 21.71
CA GLY A 363 -9.86 30.27 22.75
C GLY A 363 -11.23 29.66 22.46
N LEU A 364 -11.51 29.17 21.24
CA LEU A 364 -12.69 28.36 20.99
C LEU A 364 -12.40 26.89 21.25
N ALA A 365 -12.67 26.49 22.50
CA ALA A 365 -12.56 25.10 22.95
C ALA A 365 -13.64 24.23 22.30
N VAL A 366 -13.24 23.40 21.35
CA VAL A 366 -14.09 22.44 20.65
C VAL A 366 -14.25 21.22 21.52
N ASP A 367 -15.49 20.93 21.91
CA ASP A 367 -15.82 19.72 22.63
C ASP A 367 -16.18 18.56 21.69
N LYS A 368 -16.31 17.38 22.30
CA LYS A 368 -16.65 16.12 21.64
C LYS A 368 -18.01 16.13 20.93
N ASN A 369 -18.92 17.04 21.29
CA ASN A 369 -20.25 17.15 20.71
C ASN A 369 -20.19 18.01 19.45
N LEU A 370 -19.55 19.19 19.52
CA LEU A 370 -19.32 20.06 18.37
C LEU A 370 -18.48 19.35 17.29
N ALA A 371 -17.50 18.54 17.69
CA ALA A 371 -16.75 17.67 16.80
C ALA A 371 -17.65 16.69 16.00
N LYS A 372 -18.67 16.11 16.63
CA LYS A 372 -19.65 15.22 15.96
C LYS A 372 -20.68 15.98 15.13
N GLU A 373 -21.07 17.19 15.56
CA GLU A 373 -21.95 18.08 14.80
C GLU A 373 -21.30 18.50 13.48
N LEU A 374 -20.00 18.80 13.49
CA LEU A 374 -19.16 19.07 12.30
C LEU A 374 -18.96 17.87 11.36
N VAL A 375 -19.27 16.65 11.81
CA VAL A 375 -19.22 15.41 11.00
C VAL A 375 -20.55 15.14 10.29
N ASP A 376 -21.69 15.51 10.89
CA ASP A 376 -23.01 15.44 10.23
C ASP A 376 -23.27 16.64 9.32
N ASN A 377 -23.00 17.84 9.83
CA ASN A 377 -23.22 19.09 9.12
C ASN A 377 -21.91 19.51 8.44
N SER A 378 -21.94 19.61 7.11
CA SER A 378 -20.85 20.21 6.35
C SER A 378 -20.47 21.55 6.96
N PHE A 379 -19.18 21.85 7.03
CA PHE A 379 -18.62 22.99 7.77
C PHE A 379 -19.45 24.29 7.70
N GLU A 380 -19.86 24.70 6.51
CA GLU A 380 -20.68 25.91 6.27
C GLU A 380 -22.03 25.92 7.00
N ARG A 381 -22.66 24.74 7.18
CA ARG A 381 -23.93 24.57 7.92
C ARG A 381 -23.70 24.61 9.41
N ALA A 382 -22.75 23.83 9.92
CA ALA A 382 -22.37 23.86 11.34
C ALA A 382 -21.99 25.29 11.77
N VAL A 383 -21.33 26.06 10.90
CA VAL A 383 -21.04 27.49 11.11
C VAL A 383 -22.27 28.38 11.00
N SER A 384 -23.20 28.12 10.08
CA SER A 384 -24.46 28.86 9.99
C SER A 384 -25.31 28.67 11.26
N ASP A 385 -25.35 27.46 11.81
CA ASP A 385 -26.13 27.13 12.99
C ASP A 385 -25.41 27.57 14.29
N ALA A 386 -24.07 27.53 14.32
CA ALA A 386 -23.26 28.10 15.39
C ALA A 386 -23.11 29.63 15.33
N ALA A 387 -23.43 30.30 14.22
CA ALA A 387 -23.41 31.76 14.11
C ALA A 387 -24.43 32.45 15.04
N GLY A 388 -25.42 31.73 15.57
CA GLY A 388 -26.26 32.20 16.68
C GLY A 388 -25.56 32.25 18.05
N LYS A 389 -24.31 31.77 18.14
CA LYS A 389 -23.50 31.63 19.37
C LYS A 389 -22.11 32.29 19.27
N LEU A 390 -21.67 32.66 18.07
CA LEU A 390 -20.35 33.21 17.76
C LEU A 390 -20.48 34.61 17.15
N ASP A 391 -19.56 35.52 17.46
CA ASP A 391 -19.51 36.81 16.79
C ASP A 391 -18.87 36.72 15.39
N ALA A 392 -18.98 37.80 14.61
CA ALA A 392 -18.49 37.82 13.23
C ALA A 392 -16.96 37.64 13.11
N VAL A 393 -16.20 38.01 14.16
CA VAL A 393 -14.74 37.88 14.18
C VAL A 393 -14.36 36.43 14.40
N GLY A 394 -14.92 35.79 15.45
CA GLY A 394 -14.79 34.36 15.71
C GLY A 394 -15.22 33.52 14.51
N LEU A 395 -16.29 33.90 13.80
CA LEU A 395 -16.73 33.23 12.58
C LEU A 395 -15.66 33.27 11.45
N SER A 396 -14.93 34.38 11.32
CA SER A 396 -13.86 34.52 10.32
C SER A 396 -12.56 33.79 10.71
N THR A 397 -12.16 33.85 11.98
CA THR A 397 -10.99 33.12 12.50
C THR A 397 -11.21 31.61 12.43
N TRP A 398 -12.43 31.15 12.75
CA TRP A 398 -12.83 29.76 12.63
C TRP A 398 -12.78 29.28 11.17
N LYS A 399 -13.30 30.07 10.21
CA LYS A 399 -13.24 29.73 8.77
C LYS A 399 -11.83 29.49 8.24
N SER A 400 -10.87 30.35 8.58
CA SER A 400 -9.49 30.19 8.12
C SER A 400 -8.70 29.08 8.84
N ARG A 401 -9.14 28.68 10.06
CA ARG A 401 -8.43 27.73 10.92
C ARG A 401 -9.14 26.38 11.15
N VAL A 402 -10.29 26.14 10.54
CA VAL A 402 -11.01 24.87 10.64
C VAL A 402 -10.25 23.65 10.07
N GLN A 403 -9.25 23.90 9.23
CA GLN A 403 -8.29 22.88 8.77
C GLN A 403 -7.39 22.35 9.90
N GLU A 404 -7.39 23.00 11.07
CA GLU A 404 -6.57 22.68 12.25
C GLU A 404 -7.31 21.81 13.28
N LEU A 405 -8.61 21.56 13.08
CA LEU A 405 -9.48 21.06 14.14
C LEU A 405 -9.11 19.73 14.80
N PRO A 406 -8.81 18.62 14.09
CA PRO A 406 -9.05 17.31 14.70
C PRO A 406 -7.95 16.74 15.62
N PHE A 407 -6.81 17.43 15.82
CA PHE A 407 -5.60 16.81 16.38
C PHE A 407 -4.87 17.66 17.42
N ALA A 408 -4.23 16.99 18.39
CA ALA A 408 -3.54 17.61 19.51
C ALA A 408 -2.07 17.96 19.19
N GLY A 409 -1.86 19.05 18.45
CA GLY A 409 -0.53 19.61 18.19
C GLY A 409 -0.38 20.17 16.78
N GLN A 410 -0.05 21.46 16.66
CA GLN A 410 -0.04 22.18 15.37
C GLN A 410 0.93 21.60 14.34
N GLU A 411 2.03 20.96 14.75
CA GLU A 411 3.05 20.46 13.83
C GLU A 411 2.67 19.11 13.20
N GLU A 412 2.23 18.14 14.01
CA GLU A 412 1.73 16.84 13.54
C GLU A 412 0.47 16.99 12.69
N MET A 413 -0.47 17.83 13.14
CA MET A 413 -1.64 18.29 12.40
C MET A 413 -1.26 18.84 11.01
N ALA A 414 -0.29 19.75 10.95
CA ALA A 414 0.14 20.34 9.70
C ALA A 414 0.85 19.33 8.80
N ARG A 415 1.63 18.39 9.36
CA ARG A 415 2.26 17.29 8.61
C ARG A 415 1.22 16.35 7.99
N SER A 416 0.29 15.83 8.79
CA SER A 416 -0.76 14.91 8.33
C SER A 416 -1.63 15.54 7.23
N SER A 417 -2.01 16.81 7.40
CA SER A 417 -2.75 17.58 6.40
C SER A 417 -1.97 17.76 5.08
N ARG A 418 -0.65 18.02 5.13
CA ARG A 418 0.23 18.08 3.96
C ARG A 418 0.40 16.73 3.27
N GLU A 419 0.56 15.66 4.03
CA GLU A 419 0.70 14.29 3.50
C GLU A 419 -0.59 13.86 2.76
N LEU A 420 -1.76 14.12 3.34
CA LEU A 420 -3.05 13.90 2.65
C LEU A 420 -3.24 14.83 1.44
N ALA A 421 -2.77 16.08 1.51
CA ALA A 421 -2.81 17.02 0.38
C ALA A 421 -1.88 16.61 -0.78
N ARG A 422 -0.76 15.94 -0.49
CA ARG A 422 0.11 15.29 -1.49
C ARG A 422 -0.59 14.08 -2.10
N LEU A 423 -1.04 13.14 -1.26
CA LEU A 423 -1.73 11.90 -1.67
C LEU A 423 -2.98 12.15 -2.55
N SER A 424 -3.69 13.25 -2.32
CA SER A 424 -4.93 13.59 -3.05
C SER A 424 -4.74 14.47 -4.30
N LYS A 425 -3.51 14.93 -4.58
CA LYS A 425 -3.21 15.83 -5.71
C LYS A 425 -2.05 15.41 -6.58
N LEU A 426 -1.14 14.56 -6.09
CA LEU A 426 0.02 14.08 -6.83
C LEU A 426 -0.20 12.62 -7.22
N ILE A 427 0.15 12.25 -8.45
CA ILE A 427 0.17 10.84 -8.89
C ILE A 427 1.57 10.23 -8.74
N ARG A 428 2.62 11.05 -8.77
CA ARG A 428 4.03 10.66 -8.64
C ARG A 428 4.83 11.81 -8.01
N GLU A 429 5.84 11.50 -7.21
CA GLU A 429 6.69 12.50 -6.53
C GLU A 429 8.04 11.88 -6.15
N LYS A 430 9.14 12.64 -6.26
CA LYS A 430 10.51 12.20 -5.93
C LYS A 430 10.59 11.66 -4.48
N SER A 431 10.26 12.51 -3.52
CA SER A 431 10.12 12.17 -2.09
C SER A 431 8.74 11.60 -1.75
N GLY A 432 8.05 11.00 -2.74
CA GLY A 432 6.72 10.40 -2.58
C GLY A 432 6.72 9.09 -1.80
N PHE A 433 5.51 8.64 -1.42
CA PHE A 433 5.27 7.45 -0.60
C PHE A 433 5.68 6.11 -1.25
N ALA A 434 5.83 6.07 -2.57
CA ALA A 434 6.26 4.88 -3.31
C ALA A 434 7.67 5.07 -3.86
N GLU A 435 8.40 3.98 -4.02
CA GLU A 435 9.63 3.94 -4.81
C GLU A 435 9.31 4.14 -6.30
N LEU A 436 10.26 4.68 -7.06
CA LEU A 436 10.17 4.84 -8.52
C LEU A 436 11.09 3.78 -9.16
N PRO A 437 10.59 2.94 -10.10
CA PRO A 437 11.42 1.91 -10.73
C PRO A 437 12.69 2.47 -11.36
N GLU A 438 13.78 1.70 -11.36
CA GLU A 438 15.10 2.19 -11.81
C GLU A 438 15.11 2.69 -13.26
N ASP A 439 14.41 2.00 -14.16
CA ASP A 439 14.25 2.38 -15.57
C ASP A 439 13.23 3.51 -15.80
N TRP A 440 12.46 3.90 -14.78
CA TRP A 440 11.40 4.90 -14.95
C TRP A 440 11.96 6.33 -15.02
N LYS A 441 11.44 7.12 -15.97
CA LYS A 441 11.83 8.52 -16.18
C LYS A 441 10.60 9.42 -16.24
N PRO A 442 10.59 10.57 -15.54
CA PRO A 442 9.51 11.53 -15.65
C PRO A 442 9.47 12.12 -17.06
N THR A 443 8.27 12.25 -17.63
CA THR A 443 8.03 13.00 -18.87
C THR A 443 7.55 14.40 -18.51
N LEU A 444 8.12 15.44 -19.11
CA LEU A 444 7.63 16.80 -18.92
C LEU A 444 6.30 16.99 -19.67
N GLY A 445 5.24 17.38 -18.97
CA GLY A 445 3.93 17.68 -19.55
C GLY A 445 2.98 18.33 -18.54
N LEU A 446 1.70 18.46 -18.90
CA LEU A 446 0.67 19.09 -18.06
C LEU A 446 0.68 18.51 -16.63
N GLY A 447 0.90 19.37 -15.64
CA GLY A 447 0.90 18.97 -14.23
C GLY A 447 2.27 18.66 -13.64
N SER A 448 3.33 18.52 -14.44
CA SER A 448 4.69 18.34 -13.91
C SER A 448 5.16 19.60 -13.17
N VAL A 449 5.60 19.41 -11.92
CA VAL A 449 6.17 20.44 -11.04
C VAL A 449 7.69 20.31 -11.07
N VAL A 450 8.38 21.40 -11.40
CA VAL A 450 9.84 21.43 -11.57
C VAL A 450 10.53 22.53 -10.75
N LYS A 451 11.73 22.21 -10.27
CA LYS A 451 12.65 23.07 -9.54
C LYS A 451 13.74 23.56 -10.48
N TYR A 452 13.81 24.87 -10.70
CA TYR A 452 14.85 25.51 -11.50
C TYR A 452 15.96 26.06 -10.60
N VAL A 453 17.22 25.72 -10.92
CA VAL A 453 18.42 26.19 -10.24
C VAL A 453 19.35 26.89 -11.25
N PRO A 454 19.52 28.22 -11.22
CA PRO A 454 20.44 28.95 -12.09
C PRO A 454 21.90 28.85 -11.62
N GLU A 455 22.87 29.04 -12.52
CA GLU A 455 24.32 29.11 -12.20
C GLU A 455 24.65 30.00 -10.99
N ASN A 456 23.92 31.12 -10.85
CA ASN A 456 24.17 32.13 -9.82
C ASN A 456 23.54 31.79 -8.45
N GLY A 457 22.95 30.60 -8.29
CA GLY A 457 22.35 30.12 -7.05
C GLY A 457 20.90 30.56 -6.80
N GLY A 458 20.30 29.95 -5.77
CA GLY A 458 18.87 30.06 -5.46
C GLY A 458 18.01 29.02 -6.19
N ALA A 459 16.71 28.99 -5.89
CA ALA A 459 15.76 28.07 -6.51
C ALA A 459 14.45 28.79 -6.88
N ALA A 460 13.80 28.34 -7.96
CA ALA A 460 12.48 28.79 -8.36
C ALA A 460 11.63 27.62 -8.85
N TYR A 461 10.36 27.58 -8.46
CA TYR A 461 9.46 26.48 -8.77
C TYR A 461 8.52 26.83 -9.92
N PHE A 462 8.20 25.86 -10.76
CA PHE A 462 7.32 26.03 -11.92
C PHE A 462 6.35 24.86 -12.08
N PHE A 463 5.19 25.15 -12.65
CA PHE A 463 4.17 24.18 -13.07
C PHE A 463 4.13 24.17 -14.61
N CYS A 464 4.23 22.99 -15.22
CA CYS A 464 4.17 22.85 -16.68
C CYS A 464 2.71 22.88 -17.17
N ALA A 465 2.48 23.72 -18.19
CA ALA A 465 1.16 23.96 -18.78
C ALA A 465 1.00 23.37 -20.20
N GLN A 466 1.97 22.59 -20.69
CA GLN A 466 1.91 21.96 -22.02
C GLN A 466 0.85 20.86 -22.02
N PRO A 467 -0.15 20.85 -22.92
CA PRO A 467 -1.13 19.76 -23.00
C PRO A 467 -0.45 18.40 -23.23
N LEU A 468 -0.99 17.33 -22.65
CA LEU A 468 -0.38 15.99 -22.74
C LEU A 468 -0.25 15.50 -24.19
N CYS A 469 -1.26 15.76 -25.03
CA CYS A 469 -1.25 15.41 -26.45
C CYS A 469 -0.15 16.13 -27.25
N ASP A 470 0.29 17.30 -26.76
CA ASP A 470 1.33 18.17 -27.34
C ASP A 470 2.69 18.00 -26.61
N SER A 471 2.79 17.01 -25.70
CA SER A 471 4.01 16.63 -24.97
C SER A 471 4.65 15.33 -25.49
N VAL A 472 3.96 14.65 -26.41
CA VAL A 472 4.34 13.38 -27.05
C VAL A 472 4.45 13.55 -28.57
N ARG A 473 5.00 12.55 -29.27
CA ARG A 473 5.20 12.54 -30.74
C ARG A 473 6.11 13.67 -31.25
N LEU A 474 6.92 14.26 -30.37
CA LEU A 474 7.86 15.33 -30.66
C LEU A 474 9.07 14.82 -31.45
N THR A 475 9.39 15.48 -32.56
CA THR A 475 10.52 15.14 -33.44
C THR A 475 11.74 16.05 -33.27
N GLU A 476 11.53 17.25 -32.73
CA GLU A 476 12.53 18.29 -32.54
C GLU A 476 12.49 18.87 -31.11
N ASN A 477 13.58 19.50 -30.69
CA ASN A 477 13.65 20.19 -29.39
C ASN A 477 12.55 21.25 -29.30
N THR A 478 11.62 21.07 -28.36
CA THR A 478 10.34 21.79 -28.29
C THR A 478 10.33 22.80 -27.14
N VAL A 479 9.51 23.85 -27.27
CA VAL A 479 9.34 24.90 -26.26
C VAL A 479 8.13 24.58 -25.38
N PHE A 480 8.32 24.52 -24.06
CA PHE A 480 7.28 24.23 -23.08
C PHE A 480 6.93 25.49 -22.27
N PRO A 481 5.62 25.80 -22.06
CA PRO A 481 5.18 26.86 -21.16
C PRO A 481 5.27 26.41 -19.70
N LEU A 482 6.11 27.12 -18.92
CA LEU A 482 6.31 26.90 -17.49
C LEU A 482 5.79 28.09 -16.68
N LEU A 483 4.77 27.88 -15.86
CA LEU A 483 4.13 28.89 -15.04
C LEU A 483 4.84 29.00 -13.69
N LYS A 484 5.31 30.19 -13.31
CA LYS A 484 6.03 30.35 -12.04
C LYS A 484 5.11 30.14 -10.84
N LEU A 485 5.54 29.28 -9.92
CA LEU A 485 4.93 29.07 -8.61
C LEU A 485 5.55 30.01 -7.57
N SER A 486 4.73 30.55 -6.68
CA SER A 486 5.19 31.24 -5.46
C SER A 486 5.01 30.34 -4.24
N GLN A 487 6.02 30.24 -3.37
CA GLN A 487 5.83 29.63 -2.05
C GLN A 487 4.78 30.42 -1.23
N LYS A 488 4.12 29.75 -0.28
CA LYS A 488 3.09 30.36 0.58
C LYS A 488 3.58 31.70 1.15
N PRO A 489 2.88 32.82 0.93
CA PRO A 489 3.28 34.09 1.50
C PRO A 489 3.24 34.01 3.03
N VAL A 490 4.25 34.58 3.69
CA VAL A 490 4.25 34.76 5.14
C VAL A 490 2.98 35.57 5.51
N PRO A 491 2.13 35.09 6.44
CA PRO A 491 0.97 35.84 6.85
C PRO A 491 1.41 37.18 7.42
N LYS A 492 0.85 38.27 6.89
CA LYS A 492 1.03 39.60 7.48
C LYS A 492 0.30 39.62 8.83
N LYS A 493 0.77 40.40 9.80
CA LYS A 493 -0.10 40.78 10.91
C LYS A 493 -1.07 41.86 10.43
N GLY A 494 -2.36 41.62 10.64
CA GLY A 494 -3.43 42.60 10.50
C GLY A 494 -3.32 43.70 11.57
N ALA A 495 -4.22 44.68 11.50
CA ALA A 495 -4.26 45.79 12.46
C ALA A 495 -4.66 45.37 13.90
N ASP A 496 -5.25 44.17 14.03
CA ASP A 496 -5.59 43.44 15.25
C ASP A 496 -4.44 42.57 15.79
N GLY A 497 -3.37 42.38 15.00
CA GLY A 497 -2.25 41.48 15.31
C GLY A 497 -2.44 40.03 14.88
N LEU A 498 -3.61 39.65 14.34
CA LEU A 498 -3.90 38.32 13.80
C LEU A 498 -3.21 38.12 12.44
N PRO A 499 -2.95 36.87 12.01
CA PRO A 499 -2.43 36.59 10.68
C PRO A 499 -3.48 36.86 9.58
N GLU A 500 -3.28 37.92 8.79
CA GLU A 500 -4.02 38.22 7.57
C GLU A 500 -3.68 37.19 6.48
N PHE A 501 -4.32 36.02 6.56
CA PHE A 501 -4.30 35.03 5.49
C PHE A 501 -5.18 35.51 4.34
N ILE A 502 -4.55 36.01 3.28
CA ILE A 502 -5.24 36.32 2.02
C ILE A 502 -5.65 35.01 1.36
N GLU A 503 -6.89 34.58 1.62
CA GLU A 503 -7.59 33.53 0.86
C GLU A 503 -7.85 34.02 -0.58
N ASP A 504 -6.79 33.97 -1.40
CA ASP A 504 -6.91 34.05 -2.85
C ASP A 504 -7.59 32.76 -3.35
N ALA A 505 -8.91 32.71 -3.24
CA ALA A 505 -9.75 31.58 -3.63
C ALA A 505 -9.69 31.25 -5.14
N SER A 506 -9.03 32.10 -5.94
CA SER A 506 -8.73 31.86 -7.36
C SER A 506 -7.41 31.11 -7.59
N ALA A 507 -6.54 31.03 -6.57
CA ALA A 507 -5.23 30.40 -6.68
C ALA A 507 -5.29 28.88 -6.50
N TYR A 508 -4.51 28.17 -7.31
CA TYR A 508 -4.37 26.72 -7.22
C TYR A 508 -3.17 26.36 -6.35
N TRP A 509 -3.43 25.60 -5.27
CA TRP A 509 -2.42 25.25 -4.27
C TRP A 509 -1.93 23.82 -4.42
N ILE A 510 -0.61 23.64 -4.38
CA ILE A 510 0.11 22.36 -4.48
C ILE A 510 0.98 22.21 -3.22
N VAL A 511 1.09 21.00 -2.69
CA VAL A 511 2.11 20.66 -1.68
C VAL A 511 3.03 19.62 -2.31
N VAL A 512 4.34 19.80 -2.20
CA VAL A 512 5.39 18.86 -2.63
C VAL A 512 6.54 18.89 -1.62
N LYS A 513 7.36 17.84 -1.54
CA LYS A 513 8.64 17.87 -0.82
C LYS A 513 9.81 18.27 -1.73
N ASP A 514 10.77 19.01 -1.17
CA ASP A 514 12.12 19.21 -1.73
C ASP A 514 13.15 18.81 -0.67
N GLY A 515 13.78 17.65 -0.85
CA GLY A 515 14.42 16.93 0.25
C GLY A 515 13.42 16.63 1.37
N GLU A 516 13.77 17.00 2.60
CA GLU A 516 12.87 16.89 3.76
C GLU A 516 11.91 18.07 3.97
N VAL A 517 12.03 19.14 3.17
CA VAL A 517 11.22 20.35 3.36
C VAL A 517 9.89 20.24 2.62
N ASP A 518 8.78 20.31 3.35
CA ASP A 518 7.45 20.48 2.76
C ASP A 518 7.30 21.90 2.16
N LEU A 519 7.08 21.97 0.85
CA LEU A 519 6.82 23.21 0.13
C LEU A 519 5.33 23.35 -0.18
N THR A 520 4.67 24.33 0.44
CA THR A 520 3.35 24.81 -0.01
C THR A 520 3.55 25.82 -1.14
N LEU A 521 3.18 25.43 -2.36
CA LEU A 521 3.32 26.21 -3.59
C LEU A 521 1.95 26.71 -4.08
N GLN A 522 1.94 27.91 -4.63
CA GLN A 522 0.76 28.61 -5.14
C GLN A 522 0.95 28.94 -6.62
N LEU A 523 0.08 28.42 -7.47
CA LEU A 523 -0.12 28.90 -8.83
C LEU A 523 -1.19 29.99 -8.82
N LYS A 524 -0.78 31.24 -9.05
CA LYS A 524 -1.72 32.34 -9.28
C LYS A 524 -2.09 32.39 -10.77
N PRO A 525 -3.36 32.66 -11.14
CA PRO A 525 -3.80 32.61 -12.53
C PRO A 525 -3.39 33.88 -13.30
N VAL A 526 -2.08 34.07 -13.50
CA VAL A 526 -1.47 35.28 -14.08
C VAL A 526 -0.65 34.92 -15.33
N PRO A 527 -1.25 34.97 -16.55
CA PRO A 527 -0.57 34.59 -17.79
C PRO A 527 0.79 35.27 -18.05
N LYS A 528 0.97 36.50 -17.55
CA LYS A 528 2.23 37.26 -17.65
C LYS A 528 3.41 36.70 -16.83
N GLN A 529 3.20 35.64 -16.03
CA GLN A 529 4.23 34.98 -15.23
C GLN A 529 4.71 33.64 -15.83
N GLY A 530 4.22 33.27 -17.02
CA GLY A 530 4.73 32.15 -17.78
C GLY A 530 6.10 32.43 -18.40
N LYS A 531 7.00 31.44 -18.35
CA LYS A 531 8.21 31.35 -19.16
C LYS A 531 8.00 30.34 -20.29
N TYR A 532 8.75 30.52 -21.38
CA TYR A 532 8.81 29.57 -22.49
C TYR A 532 10.24 29.04 -22.57
N ILE A 533 10.45 27.78 -22.17
CA ILE A 533 11.77 27.15 -22.05
C ILE A 533 11.91 26.08 -23.13
N LYS A 534 13.05 26.05 -23.82
CA LYS A 534 13.30 25.05 -24.88
C LYS A 534 14.03 23.83 -24.31
N PHE A 535 13.40 22.66 -24.44
CA PHE A 535 13.90 21.40 -23.92
C PHE A 535 14.41 20.46 -25.02
N LYS A 536 15.37 19.62 -24.66
CA LYS A 536 15.88 18.53 -25.49
C LYS A 536 14.86 17.39 -25.55
N VAL A 537 14.55 16.91 -26.75
CA VAL A 537 13.61 15.80 -26.96
C VAL A 537 14.37 14.48 -27.16
N SER A 538 13.88 13.41 -26.53
CA SER A 538 14.34 12.05 -26.81
C SER A 538 13.86 11.63 -28.19
N LYS A 539 14.79 11.26 -29.08
CA LYS A 539 14.46 10.85 -30.46
C LYS A 539 13.77 9.49 -30.54
N THR A 540 14.02 8.61 -29.56
CA THR A 540 13.38 7.30 -29.44
C THR A 540 11.96 7.47 -28.90
N GLU A 541 11.84 8.11 -27.73
CA GLU A 541 10.59 8.20 -26.97
C GLU A 541 9.65 9.32 -27.47
N LYS A 542 10.12 10.15 -28.41
CA LYS A 542 9.41 11.30 -29.00
C LYS A 542 8.81 12.26 -27.94
N ARG A 543 9.50 12.44 -26.81
CA ARG A 543 9.05 13.25 -25.66
C ARG A 543 10.23 13.86 -24.89
N VAL A 544 9.96 14.82 -24.01
CA VAL A 544 10.97 15.40 -23.10
C VAL A 544 11.03 14.57 -21.83
N LEU A 545 12.20 14.03 -21.51
CA LEU A 545 12.44 13.15 -20.36
C LEU A 545 13.40 13.77 -19.35
N GLY A 546 13.19 13.47 -18.08
CA GLY A 546 14.16 13.74 -17.01
C GLY A 546 15.15 12.58 -16.93
N GLU A 547 16.44 12.86 -17.10
CA GLU A 547 17.51 11.88 -16.95
C GLU A 547 18.01 11.87 -15.49
N LYS A 548 18.32 10.68 -14.96
CA LYS A 548 18.73 10.50 -13.56
C LYS A 548 20.18 10.94 -13.37
N THR A 549 20.44 11.87 -12.47
CA THR A 549 21.79 12.37 -12.13
C THR A 549 22.51 11.42 -11.16
N GLU A 550 23.80 11.67 -10.94
CA GLU A 550 24.60 10.95 -9.92
C GLU A 550 24.01 11.11 -8.51
N ASP A 551 23.43 12.27 -8.19
CA ASP A 551 22.69 12.56 -6.95
C ASP A 551 21.27 11.97 -6.89
N GLY A 552 20.84 11.22 -7.92
CA GLY A 552 19.48 10.65 -8.00
C GLY A 552 18.36 11.69 -8.21
N GLU A 553 18.66 12.90 -8.66
CA GLU A 553 17.66 13.84 -9.17
C GLU A 553 17.29 13.49 -10.62
N TYR A 554 16.10 13.85 -11.09
CA TYR A 554 15.73 13.71 -12.50
C TYR A 554 15.79 15.08 -13.19
N GLU A 555 16.74 15.30 -14.09
CA GLU A 555 16.98 16.58 -14.76
C GLU A 555 16.47 16.61 -16.22
N PHE A 556 15.67 17.62 -16.56
CA PHE A 556 15.23 17.91 -17.92
C PHE A 556 16.25 18.81 -18.64
N SER A 557 17.03 18.23 -19.57
CA SER A 557 18.03 19.01 -20.33
C SER A 557 17.40 20.11 -21.19
N THR A 558 17.88 21.36 -21.06
CA THR A 558 17.44 22.50 -21.86
C THR A 558 18.36 22.77 -23.06
N THR A 559 17.96 23.68 -23.95
CA THR A 559 18.82 24.24 -25.00
C THR A 559 18.73 25.77 -25.04
N GLY A 560 19.67 26.44 -24.37
CA GLY A 560 19.84 27.90 -24.40
C GLY A 560 19.70 28.56 -23.02
N ASP A 561 18.92 27.97 -22.12
CA ASP A 561 19.02 28.25 -20.69
C ASP A 561 20.28 27.60 -20.11
N LYS A 562 20.71 28.15 -18.98
CA LYS A 562 21.96 27.79 -18.30
C LYS A 562 21.76 27.15 -16.92
N GLY A 563 20.53 27.15 -16.41
CA GLY A 563 20.18 26.53 -15.14
C GLY A 563 19.51 25.18 -15.34
N CYS A 564 19.70 24.29 -14.37
CA CYS A 564 19.16 22.95 -14.34
C CYS A 564 17.66 22.97 -14.00
N PHE A 565 16.90 22.01 -14.53
CA PHE A 565 15.46 21.84 -14.27
C PHE A 565 15.17 20.45 -13.73
N TYR A 566 15.01 20.32 -12.42
CA TYR A 566 14.76 19.05 -11.74
C TYR A 566 13.28 18.78 -11.56
N TRP A 567 12.84 17.55 -11.81
CA TRP A 567 11.46 17.10 -11.53
C TRP A 567 11.24 16.88 -10.03
N LEU A 568 10.11 17.39 -9.51
CA LEU A 568 9.66 17.13 -8.13
C LEU A 568 8.48 16.17 -8.09
N ALA A 569 7.44 16.43 -8.89
CA ALA A 569 6.19 15.68 -8.86
C ALA A 569 5.36 15.85 -10.14
N ASP A 570 4.42 14.94 -10.37
CA ASP A 570 3.33 15.10 -11.33
C ASP A 570 1.99 15.27 -10.58
N VAL A 571 1.28 16.36 -10.86
CA VAL A 571 -0.10 16.60 -10.38
C VAL A 571 -1.08 15.69 -11.14
N GLU A 572 -2.11 15.22 -10.45
CA GLU A 572 -3.20 14.41 -11.02
C GLU A 572 -3.86 15.11 -12.24
N PRO A 573 -4.13 14.41 -13.36
CA PRO A 573 -4.55 15.05 -14.61
C PRO A 573 -5.76 15.98 -14.54
N LEU A 574 -6.82 15.63 -13.80
CA LEU A 574 -8.00 16.48 -13.68
C LEU A 574 -7.74 17.73 -12.81
N GLN A 575 -6.95 17.61 -11.74
CA GLN A 575 -6.49 18.76 -10.95
C GLN A 575 -5.52 19.65 -11.75
N ALA A 576 -4.64 19.07 -12.57
CA ALA A 576 -3.73 19.80 -13.45
C ALA A 576 -4.50 20.55 -14.55
N GLN A 577 -5.51 19.91 -15.17
CA GLN A 577 -6.40 20.57 -16.12
C GLN A 577 -7.25 21.66 -15.45
N ARG A 578 -7.71 21.45 -14.21
CA ARG A 578 -8.40 22.49 -13.42
C ARG A 578 -7.50 23.71 -13.18
N ALA A 579 -6.21 23.50 -12.90
CA ALA A 579 -5.22 24.56 -12.73
C ALA A 579 -4.96 25.32 -14.05
N LEU A 580 -4.92 24.62 -15.20
CA LEU A 580 -4.82 25.25 -16.52
C LEU A 580 -6.09 26.01 -16.91
N ASN A 581 -7.27 25.50 -16.54
CA ASN A 581 -8.55 26.16 -16.85
C ASN A 581 -8.70 27.52 -16.15
N SER A 582 -8.17 27.70 -14.94
CA SER A 582 -8.19 29.03 -14.28
C SER A 582 -7.26 30.03 -14.99
N MET A 583 -6.07 29.59 -15.43
CA MET A 583 -5.17 30.38 -16.29
C MET A 583 -5.86 30.79 -17.60
N ALA A 584 -6.52 29.85 -18.27
CA ALA A 584 -7.25 30.09 -19.52
C ALA A 584 -8.38 31.11 -19.32
N ALA A 585 -9.20 30.96 -18.26
CA ALA A 585 -10.27 31.90 -17.94
C ALA A 585 -9.76 33.32 -17.64
N MET A 586 -8.54 33.48 -17.10
CA MET A 586 -7.95 34.81 -16.90
C MET A 586 -7.34 35.39 -18.18
N ALA A 587 -6.85 34.54 -19.09
CA ALA A 587 -6.39 34.96 -20.42
C ALA A 587 -7.56 35.34 -21.35
N SER A 588 -8.71 34.69 -21.23
CA SER A 588 -9.93 34.94 -22.03
C SER A 588 -10.82 36.05 -21.48
N ARG A 589 -10.35 36.87 -20.54
CA ARG A 589 -11.11 38.01 -20.01
C ARG A 589 -11.36 39.04 -21.11
N VAL A 590 -12.63 39.34 -21.38
CA VAL A 590 -13.03 40.35 -22.36
C VAL A 590 -12.68 41.74 -21.82
N GLY A 591 -11.88 42.51 -22.57
CA GLY A 591 -11.53 43.89 -22.23
C GLY A 591 -12.62 44.88 -22.64
N VAL A 592 -13.79 44.82 -21.99
CA VAL A 592 -14.84 45.84 -22.11
C VAL A 592 -14.61 46.99 -21.13
N ASP A 593 -14.69 48.22 -21.63
CA ASP A 593 -14.72 49.45 -20.83
C ASP A 593 -16.19 49.79 -20.54
N GLU A 594 -16.75 49.13 -19.52
CA GLU A 594 -18.13 49.33 -19.10
C GLU A 594 -18.31 50.62 -18.30
N TYR A 595 -19.50 51.24 -18.40
CA TYR A 595 -19.80 52.45 -17.63
C TYR A 595 -19.69 52.16 -16.11
N GLU A 596 -18.67 52.75 -15.49
CA GLU A 596 -18.17 52.38 -14.15
C GLU A 596 -19.23 52.43 -13.05
N VAL A 597 -20.29 53.24 -13.19
CA VAL A 597 -21.43 53.30 -12.27
C VAL A 597 -22.21 51.98 -12.27
N LEU A 598 -22.57 51.47 -13.46
CA LEU A 598 -23.24 50.18 -13.62
C LEU A 598 -22.33 49.03 -13.20
N ARG A 599 -21.06 49.07 -13.60
CA ARG A 599 -20.04 48.06 -13.26
C ARG A 599 -19.80 47.92 -11.76
N ARG A 600 -19.90 49.02 -10.99
CA ARG A 600 -19.82 49.01 -9.52
C ARG A 600 -21.12 48.60 -8.82
N GLY A 601 -22.18 48.29 -9.57
CA GLY A 601 -23.50 48.01 -9.00
C GLY A 601 -24.12 49.21 -8.27
N MET A 602 -23.66 50.43 -8.55
CA MET A 602 -24.26 51.63 -7.97
C MET A 602 -25.63 51.86 -8.64
N PRO A 603 -26.75 51.88 -7.87
CA PRO A 603 -28.04 52.30 -8.42
C PRO A 603 -27.92 53.78 -8.84
N GLY A 604 -27.90 54.01 -10.15
CA GLY A 604 -27.40 55.23 -10.77
C GLY A 604 -28.39 55.96 -11.67
N ILE A 605 -29.70 55.81 -11.42
CA ILE A 605 -30.85 56.63 -11.84
C ILE A 605 -32.06 56.20 -11.00
#